data_AF-A0A843C2N6-F1
#
_entry.id   AF-A0A843C2N6-F1
#
_cell.length_a   1.000
_cell.length_b   1.000
_cell.length_c   1.000
_cell.angle_alpha   90.00
_cell.angle_beta   90.00
_cell.angle_gamma   90.00
#
_symmetry.space_group_name_H-M   'P 1'
#
loop_
_entity.id
_entity.type
_entity.pdbx_description
1 polymer ?
#
loop_
_entity_poly.entity_id
_entity_poly.type
_entity_poly.pdbx_seq_one_letter_code
_entity_poly.pdbx_strand_id
1 'polypeptide(L)' 'MVRISKNQKKILEILNIKPDMTTKEIAEMVFGKLIEYKTKEYSSIHRSLISLERQGLLKRVQVKLIWQLKKTVRTN' A
#
# COMPACT_ATOMS: atom_id res chain seq x y z
N MET A 1 -7.45 -14.78 -12.60
CA MET A 1 -7.44 -13.34 -12.23
C MET A 1 -7.13 -13.27 -10.74
N VAL A 2 -6.01 -12.67 -10.32
CA VAL A 2 -5.63 -12.64 -8.89
C VAL A 2 -6.67 -11.81 -8.13
N ARG A 3 -7.40 -12.43 -7.20
CA ARG A 3 -8.46 -11.76 -6.44
C ARG A 3 -7.83 -10.79 -5.45
N ILE A 4 -8.02 -9.50 -5.68
CA ILE A 4 -7.59 -8.42 -4.78
C ILE A 4 -8.50 -8.40 -3.54
N SER A 5 -7.90 -8.38 -2.34
CA SER A 5 -8.64 -8.28 -1.08
C SER A 5 -9.21 -6.87 -0.86
N LYS A 6 -10.18 -6.72 0.06
CA LYS A 6 -10.75 -5.40 0.42
C LYS A 6 -9.67 -4.40 0.83
N ASN A 7 -8.70 -4.84 1.64
CA ASN A 7 -7.59 -3.99 2.09
C ASN A 7 -6.68 -3.61 0.92
N GLN A 8 -6.34 -4.57 0.05
CA GLN A 8 -5.50 -4.29 -1.12
C GLN A 8 -6.17 -3.28 -2.07
N LYS A 9 -7.48 -3.39 -2.30
CA LYS A 9 -8.23 -2.42 -3.10
C LYS A 9 -8.14 -1.02 -2.49
N LYS A 10 -8.42 -0.90 -1.19
CA LYS A 10 -8.39 0.39 -0.48
C LYS A 10 -6.99 1.01 -0.44
N ILE A 11 -5.94 0.21 -0.31
CA ILE A 11 -4.55 0.66 -0.40
C ILE A 11 -4.26 1.30 -1.77
N LEU A 12 -4.69 0.66 -2.87
CA LEU A 12 -4.49 1.20 -4.22
C LEU A 12 -5.27 2.52 -4.42
N GLU A 13 -6.51 2.60 -3.93
CA GLU A 13 -7.31 3.84 -3.95
C GLU A 13 -6.63 4.97 -3.17
N ILE A 14 -6.13 4.69 -1.97
CA ILE A 14 -5.39 5.66 -1.14
C ILE A 14 -4.15 6.16 -1.87
N LEU A 15 -3.34 5.25 -2.41
CA LEU A 15 -2.09 5.61 -3.11
C LEU A 15 -2.33 6.27 -4.47
N ASN A 16 -3.52 6.13 -5.05
CA ASN A 16 -3.92 6.88 -6.24
C ASN A 16 -4.19 8.35 -5.92
N ILE A 17 -4.71 8.64 -4.72
CA ILE A 17 -5.02 10.00 -4.26
C ILE A 17 -3.77 10.65 -3.65
N LYS A 18 -3.05 9.93 -2.77
CA LYS A 18 -1.82 10.38 -2.11
C LYS A 18 -0.67 9.46 -2.49
N PRO A 19 0.02 9.74 -3.62
CA PRO A 19 1.06 8.88 -4.15
C PRO A 19 2.39 9.15 -3.44
N ASP A 20 2.47 8.81 -2.15
CA ASP A 20 3.71 8.69 -1.35
C ASP A 20 3.35 8.55 0.12
N MET A 21 3.21 7.31 0.58
CA MET A 21 2.82 7.04 1.97
C MET A 21 3.59 5.89 2.58
N THR A 22 3.87 6.02 3.87
CA THR A 22 4.43 4.94 4.69
C THR A 22 3.36 3.89 5.01
N THR A 23 3.80 2.70 5.40
CA THR A 23 2.89 1.63 5.86
C THR A 23 1.97 2.09 6.99
N LYS A 24 2.46 2.93 7.91
CA LYS A 24 1.70 3.41 9.06
C LYS A 24 0.57 4.33 8.60
N GLU A 25 0.88 5.35 7.82
CA GLU A 25 -0.14 6.29 7.35
C GLU A 25 -1.22 5.58 6.51
N ILE A 26 -0.82 4.62 5.66
CA ILE A 26 -1.77 3.81 4.90
C ILE A 26 -2.68 3.02 5.85
N ALA A 27 -2.14 2.42 6.91
CA ALA A 27 -2.94 1.71 7.89
C ALA A 27 -3.92 2.65 8.61
N GLU A 28 -3.47 3.83 9.02
CA GLU A 28 -4.31 4.84 9.66
C GLU A 28 -5.45 5.28 8.74
N MET A 29 -5.18 5.50 7.46
CA MET A 29 -6.22 5.81 6.47
C MET A 29 -7.18 4.66 6.19
N VAL A 30 -6.70 3.41 6.16
CA VAL A 30 -7.55 2.25 5.93
C VAL A 30 -8.52 2.03 7.10
N PHE A 31 -8.04 2.15 8.34
CA PHE A 31 -8.79 1.88 9.56
C PHE A 31 -9.46 3.11 10.21
N GLY A 32 -9.11 4.33 9.78
CA GLY A 32 -9.71 5.56 10.29
C GLY A 32 -9.34 5.89 11.74
N LYS A 33 -8.21 5.40 12.24
CA LYS A 33 -7.72 5.61 13.61
C LYS A 33 -6.19 5.61 13.65
N LEU A 34 -5.59 6.14 14.71
CA LEU A 34 -4.15 6.03 14.94
C LEU A 34 -3.74 4.56 15.10
N ILE A 35 -2.63 4.17 14.48
CA ILE A 35 -2.14 2.79 14.46
C ILE A 35 -0.69 2.76 14.94
N GLU A 36 -0.43 2.01 16.00
CA GLU A 36 0.93 1.76 16.45
C GLU A 36 1.65 0.69 15.62
N TYR A 37 2.98 0.78 15.63
CA TYR A 37 3.84 -0.27 15.11
C TYR A 37 3.62 -1.57 15.89
N LYS A 38 3.71 -2.73 15.23
CA LYS A 38 3.47 -4.09 15.79
C LYS A 38 2.01 -4.47 16.08
N THR A 39 1.03 -3.63 15.73
CA THR A 39 -0.39 -4.01 15.78
C THR A 39 -0.76 -5.04 14.70
N LYS A 40 -1.88 -5.74 14.89
CA LYS A 40 -2.43 -6.67 13.87
C LYS A 40 -2.85 -5.92 12.61
N GLU A 41 -3.40 -4.73 12.77
CA GLU A 41 -3.77 -3.80 11.71
C GLU A 41 -2.56 -3.41 10.86
N TYR A 42 -1.49 -2.91 11.49
CA TYR A 42 -0.25 -2.58 10.80
C TYR A 42 0.29 -3.79 10.02
N SER A 43 0.35 -4.95 10.69
CA SER A 43 0.88 -6.19 10.08
C SER A 43 0.04 -6.67 8.90
N SER A 44 -1.28 -6.49 8.95
CA SER A 44 -2.21 -6.81 7.87
C SER A 44 -1.96 -5.93 6.63
N ILE A 45 -1.75 -4.63 6.84
CA ILE A 45 -1.46 -3.67 5.77
C ILE A 45 -0.07 -3.92 5.19
N HIS A 46 0.93 -4.15 6.04
CA HIS A 46 2.28 -4.49 5.60
C HIS A 46 2.30 -5.72 4.68
N ARG A 47 1.66 -6.82 5.07
CA ARG A 47 1.56 -8.02 4.22
C ARG A 47 0.83 -7.75 2.90
N SER A 48 -0.21 -6.91 2.93
CA SER A 48 -0.96 -6.52 1.74
C SER A 48 -0.10 -5.72 0.76
N LEU A 49 0.72 -4.78 1.26
CA LEU A 49 1.66 -3.98 0.47
C LEU A 49 2.73 -4.84 -0.19
N ILE A 50 3.34 -5.76 0.57
CA ILE A 50 4.32 -6.72 0.04
C ILE A 50 3.69 -7.62 -1.03
N SER A 51 2.46 -8.07 -0.82
CA SER A 51 1.74 -8.87 -1.82
C SER A 51 1.47 -8.08 -3.11
N LEU A 52 1.10 -6.80 -3.01
CA LEU A 52 0.87 -5.92 -4.16
C LEU A 52 2.16 -5.57 -4.91
N GLU A 53 3.28 -5.41 -4.19
CA GLU A 53 4.60 -5.21 -4.78
C GLU A 53 5.06 -6.45 -5.56
N ARG A 54 4.89 -7.65 -5.00
CA ARG A 54 5.17 -8.91 -5.71
C ARG A 54 4.32 -9.09 -6.96
N GLN A 55 3.11 -8.54 -6.99
CA GLN A 55 2.23 -8.50 -8.16
C GLN A 55 2.62 -7.39 -9.15
N GLY A 56 3.63 -6.57 -8.84
CA GLY A 56 4.08 -5.47 -9.69
C GLY A 56 3.14 -4.27 -9.72
N LEU A 57 2.18 -4.17 -8.80
CA LEU A 57 1.24 -3.06 -8.72
C LEU A 57 1.80 -1.88 -7.92
N LEU A 58 2.67 -2.18 -6.95
CA LEU A 58 3.36 -1.21 -6.12
C LEU A 58 4.88 -1.34 -6.26
N LYS A 59 5.58 -0.30 -5.86
CA LYS A 59 7.01 -0.32 -5.58
C LYS A 59 7.30 0.34 -4.24
N ARG A 60 8.23 -0.22 -3.48
CA ARG A 60 8.75 0.42 -2.27
C ARG A 60 9.95 1.31 -2.60
N VAL A 61 9.91 2.56 -2.17
CA VAL A 61 11.07 3.46 -2.23
C VAL A 61 11.86 3.28 -0.94
N GLN A 62 12.88 2.43 -0.96
CA GLN A 62 13.58 1.95 0.24
C GLN A 62 14.15 3.07 1.11
N VAL A 63 14.75 4.11 0.51
CA VAL A 63 15.35 5.23 1.24
C VAL A 63 14.33 6.00 2.08
N LYS A 64 13.09 6.11 1.59
CA LYS A 64 12.02 6.88 2.24
C LYS A 64 11.01 5.99 2.98
N LEU A 65 11.13 4.66 2.85
CA LEU A 65 10.19 3.67 3.38
C LEU A 65 8.72 3.91 2.97
N ILE A 66 8.51 4.55 1.82
CA ILE A 66 7.20 4.87 1.26
C ILE A 66 6.82 3.90 0.14
N TRP A 67 5.53 3.82 -0.12
CA TRP A 67 4.93 3.02 -1.18
C TRP A 67 4.37 3.92 -2.28
N GLN A 68 4.61 3.51 -3.51
CA GLN A 68 4.12 4.18 -4.71
C GLN A 68 3.40 3.19 -5.63
N LEU A 69 2.35 3.64 -6.30
CA LEU A 69 1.79 2.91 -7.44
C LEU A 69 2.88 2.76 -8.52
N LYS A 70 3.00 1.56 -9.07
CA LYS A 70 3.81 1.38 -10.26
C LYS A 70 3.05 2.00 -11.43
N LYS A 71 3.47 3.18 -11.87
CA LYS A 71 2.95 3.78 -13.10
C LYS A 71 3.30 2.82 -14.24
N THR A 72 2.30 2.22 -14.87
CA THR A 72 2.49 1.58 -16.17
C THR A 72 2.90 2.68 -17.13
N VAL A 73 4.19 2.74 -17.47
CA VAL A 73 4.64 3.56 -18.58
C VAL A 73 3.98 2.94 -19.81
N ARG A 74 2.89 3.54 -20.29
CA ARG A 74 2.42 3.28 -21.65
C ARG A 74 3.46 3.91 -22.55
N THR A 75 4.44 3.12 -22.98
CA THR A 75 5.20 3.41 -24.19
C THR A 75 4.21 3.34 -25.35
N ASN A 76 3.82 4.52 -25.84
CA ASN A 76 3.36 4.70 -27.21
C ASN A 76 4.57 5.08 -28.06
#